data_AF-A0A1R3UMK3-F1
#
_entry.id   AF-A0A1R3UMK3-F1
#
_cell.length_a   1.000
_cell.length_b   1.000
_cell.length_c   1.000
_cell.angle_alpha   90.00
_cell.angle_beta   90.00
_cell.angle_gamma   90.00
#
_symmetry.space_group_name_H-M   'P 1'
#
loop_
_entity.id
_entity.type
_entity.pdbx_description
1 polymer ?
#
loop_
_entity_poly.entity_id
_entity_poly.type
_entity_poly.pdbx_seq_one_letter_code
_entity_poly.pdbx_strand_id
1 'polypeptide(L)'
;MPVHPRERGTPDQRPGGERHRYEDATDRDHADYLNTEFPAWWVYWSLSRRGLYAFYLGPALVRPLFARRVQQLRERLYTYESHLHAPPVAHHRSTPTPPAVGGQS
;
A
#
# COMPACT_ATOMS: atom_id res chain seq x y z
N MET A 1 19.60 50.43 -44.46
CA MET A 1 20.11 50.21 -43.08
C MET A 1 19.68 48.80 -42.65
N PRO A 2 20.57 47.80 -42.64
CA PRO A 2 20.26 46.47 -42.14
C PRO A 2 20.41 46.42 -40.61
N VAL A 3 19.50 45.74 -39.91
CA VAL A 3 19.61 45.47 -38.46
C VAL A 3 19.65 43.96 -38.25
N HIS A 4 20.78 43.48 -37.70
CA HIS A 4 20.92 42.13 -37.13
C HIS A 4 20.38 42.09 -35.69
N PRO A 5 20.48 40.95 -34.97
CA PRO A 5 19.41 40.02 -34.67
C PRO A 5 18.87 40.24 -33.24
N ARG A 6 17.69 39.72 -32.92
CA ARG A 6 17.23 39.65 -31.52
C ARG A 6 17.03 38.19 -31.13
N GLU A 7 18.13 37.58 -30.72
CA GLU A 7 18.13 36.36 -29.94
C GLU A 7 17.26 36.59 -28.70
N ARG A 8 16.09 35.94 -28.67
CA ARG A 8 15.18 35.97 -27.54
C ARG A 8 15.25 34.63 -26.84
N GLY A 9 15.99 34.64 -25.72
CA GLY A 9 15.77 33.76 -24.58
C GLY A 9 16.18 32.30 -24.77
N THR A 10 17.41 32.00 -24.38
CA THR A 10 17.73 30.73 -23.72
C THR A 10 16.70 30.51 -22.58
N PRO A 11 15.98 29.37 -22.53
CA PRO A 11 15.26 29.03 -21.32
C PRO A 11 16.31 28.83 -20.22
N ASP A 12 16.22 29.63 -19.16
CA ASP A 12 16.91 29.47 -17.89
C ASP A 12 16.54 28.10 -17.32
N GLN A 13 17.24 27.06 -17.80
CA GLN A 13 17.11 25.69 -17.34
C GLN A 13 17.85 25.60 -16.00
N ARG A 14 17.18 26.09 -14.95
CA ARG A 14 17.65 25.94 -13.57
C ARG A 14 17.91 24.44 -13.29
N PRO A 15 19.11 24.02 -12.90
CA PRO A 15 19.46 22.60 -12.71
C PRO A 15 18.92 22.03 -11.38
N GLY A 16 17.74 22.47 -10.92
CA GLY A 16 17.13 22.06 -9.65
C GLY A 16 15.97 21.07 -9.78
N GLY A 17 15.50 20.78 -11.00
CA GLY A 17 14.26 20.01 -11.23
C GLY A 17 14.43 18.52 -11.52
N GLU A 18 15.62 18.07 -11.91
CA GLU A 18 15.81 16.69 -12.39
C GLU A 18 15.95 15.66 -11.26
N ARG A 19 16.52 16.04 -10.11
CA ARG A 19 16.67 15.10 -8.98
C ARG A 19 15.34 14.60 -8.43
N HIS A 20 14.31 15.44 -8.40
CA HIS A 20 12.98 15.01 -7.95
C HIS A 20 12.26 14.13 -8.96
N ARG A 21 12.44 14.35 -10.28
CA ARG A 21 11.77 13.54 -11.31
C ARG A 21 12.17 12.08 -11.30
N TYR A 22 13.43 11.77 -10.99
CA TYR A 22 13.92 10.39 -10.93
C TYR A 22 13.52 9.66 -9.64
N GLU A 23 13.48 10.35 -8.49
CA GLU A 23 12.93 9.77 -7.25
C GLU A 23 11.41 9.52 -7.39
N ASP A 24 10.66 10.49 -7.92
CA ASP A 24 9.21 10.38 -8.11
C ASP A 24 8.81 9.27 -9.10
N ALA A 25 9.62 9.03 -10.14
CA ALA A 25 9.38 7.93 -11.07
C ALA A 25 9.47 6.58 -10.33
N THR A 26 10.56 6.38 -9.59
CA THR A 26 10.79 5.14 -8.83
C THR A 26 9.69 4.90 -7.78
N ASP A 27 9.22 5.96 -7.11
CA ASP A 27 8.16 5.85 -6.10
C ASP A 27 6.78 5.56 -6.68
N ARG A 28 6.49 6.07 -7.88
CA ARG A 28 5.25 5.75 -8.60
C ARG A 28 5.26 4.33 -9.12
N ASP A 29 6.37 3.88 -9.69
CA ASP A 29 6.60 2.49 -10.11
C ASP A 29 6.38 1.52 -8.95
N HIS A 30 6.81 1.88 -7.73
CA HIS A 30 6.57 1.07 -6.54
C HIS A 30 5.09 0.94 -6.16
N ALA A 31 4.31 2.01 -6.30
CA ALA A 31 2.87 1.97 -6.03
C ALA A 31 2.15 1.09 -7.06
N ASP A 32 2.50 1.24 -8.34
CA ASP A 32 1.93 0.44 -9.44
C ASP A 32 2.30 -1.06 -9.31
N TYR A 33 3.53 -1.35 -8.90
CA TYR A 33 3.95 -2.72 -8.57
C TYR A 33 3.08 -3.35 -7.48
N LEU A 34 2.86 -2.63 -6.37
CA LEU A 34 2.02 -3.14 -5.26
C LEU A 34 0.54 -3.26 -5.64
N ASN A 35 0.01 -2.35 -6.46
CA ASN A 35 -1.36 -2.47 -7.00
C ASN A 35 -1.52 -3.73 -7.86
N THR A 36 -0.48 -4.11 -8.59
CA THR A 36 -0.50 -5.31 -9.44
C THR A 36 -0.39 -6.59 -8.59
N GLU A 37 0.44 -6.58 -7.56
CA GLU A 37 0.63 -7.72 -6.67
C GLU A 37 -0.56 -7.94 -5.72
N PHE A 38 -1.23 -6.86 -5.28
CA PHE A 38 -2.34 -6.88 -4.33
C PHE A 38 -3.59 -6.20 -4.91
N PRO A 39 -4.36 -6.86 -5.79
CA PRO A 39 -5.48 -6.24 -6.51
C PRO A 39 -6.66 -5.84 -5.62
N ALA A 40 -6.76 -6.41 -4.41
CA ALA A 40 -7.75 -6.00 -3.42
C ALA A 40 -7.39 -4.69 -2.70
N TRP A 41 -6.22 -4.11 -3.01
CA TRP A 41 -5.71 -2.90 -2.39
C TRP A 41 -5.46 -1.82 -3.43
N TRP A 42 -5.87 -0.60 -3.09
CA TRP A 42 -5.49 0.59 -3.83
C TRP A 42 -4.33 1.28 -3.12
N VAL A 43 -3.19 1.30 -3.78
CA VAL A 43 -1.92 1.86 -3.30
C VAL A 43 -1.61 3.15 -4.04
N TYR A 44 -1.23 4.19 -3.31
CA TYR A 44 -0.77 5.45 -3.88
C TYR A 44 0.45 6.02 -3.14
N TRP A 45 1.33 6.69 -3.89
CA TRP A 45 2.44 7.45 -3.31
C TRP A 45 2.01 8.87 -2.96
N SER A 46 2.29 9.31 -1.73
CA SER A 46 2.03 10.67 -1.27
C SER A 46 3.31 11.50 -1.23
N LEU A 47 3.36 12.55 -2.06
CA LEU A 47 4.43 13.55 -2.04
C LEU A 47 4.51 14.30 -0.70
N SER A 48 3.36 14.63 -0.10
CA SER A 48 3.30 15.40 1.15
C SER A 48 3.86 14.65 2.36
N ARG A 49 3.68 13.32 2.40
CA ARG A 49 4.16 12.47 3.51
C ARG A 49 5.40 11.66 3.17
N ARG A 50 5.86 11.71 1.91
CA ARG A 50 6.95 10.90 1.34
C ARG A 50 6.81 9.43 1.74
N GLY A 51 5.67 8.85 1.38
CA GLY A 51 5.33 7.48 1.75
C GLY A 51 4.16 6.93 0.94
N LEU A 52 4.06 5.60 0.95
CA LEU A 52 2.99 4.84 0.32
C LEU A 52 1.84 4.66 1.28
N TYR A 53 0.63 4.78 0.74
CA TYR A 53 -0.61 4.49 1.40
C TYR A 53 -1.31 3.35 0.70
N ALA A 54 -1.94 2.45 1.47
CA ALA A 54 -2.79 1.41 0.92
C ALA A 54 -4.17 1.44 1.56
N PHE A 55 -5.19 1.33 0.72
CA PHE A 55 -6.59 1.23 1.12
C PHE A 55 -7.17 -0.08 0.61
N TYR A 56 -7.85 -0.81 1.48
CA TYR A 56 -8.51 -2.04 1.09
C TYR A 56 -9.80 -1.72 0.34
N LEU A 57 -10.02 -2.39 -0.79
CA LEU A 57 -11.19 -2.21 -1.67
C LEU A 57 -12.28 -3.27 -1.45
N GLY A 58 -12.02 -4.27 -0.60
CA GLY A 58 -12.99 -5.32 -0.30
C GLY A 58 -14.04 -4.92 0.75
N PRO A 59 -14.97 -5.84 1.07
CA PRO A 59 -16.12 -5.55 1.95
C PRO A 59 -15.75 -5.42 3.43
N ALA A 60 -14.53 -5.80 3.83
CA ALA A 60 -14.07 -5.71 5.21
C ALA A 60 -13.62 -4.28 5.56
N LEU A 61 -13.95 -3.84 6.77
CA LEU A 61 -13.47 -2.56 7.29
C LEU A 61 -12.02 -2.69 7.76
N VAL A 62 -11.08 -2.35 6.87
CA VAL A 62 -9.64 -2.36 7.16
C VAL A 62 -9.13 -0.92 7.30
N ARG A 63 -8.30 -0.67 8.32
CA ARG A 63 -7.70 0.66 8.51
C ARG A 63 -6.68 0.94 7.38
N PRO A 64 -6.61 2.19 6.87
CA PRO A 64 -5.60 2.56 5.89
C PRO A 64 -4.19 2.26 6.40
N LEU A 65 -3.37 1.67 5.54
CA LEU A 65 -1.97 1.38 5.84
C LEU A 65 -1.07 2.48 5.28
N PHE A 66 0.00 2.77 6.00
CA PHE A 66 1.02 3.73 5.57
C PHE A 66 2.41 3.20 5.86
N ALA A 67 3.31 3.30 4.89
CA ALA A 67 4.73 3.03 5.10
C ALA A 67 5.61 3.91 4.21
N ARG A 68 6.82 4.22 4.69
CA ARG A 68 7.80 5.00 3.92
C ARG A 68 8.62 4.15 2.95
N ARG A 69 8.63 2.83 3.14
CA ARG A 69 9.36 1.88 2.29
C ARG A 69 8.39 0.88 1.70
N VAL A 70 8.61 0.53 0.45
CA VAL A 70 7.83 -0.47 -0.31
C VAL A 70 7.76 -1.79 0.43
N GLN A 71 8.91 -2.30 0.88
CA GLN A 71 9.01 -3.59 1.55
C GLN A 71 8.20 -3.63 2.86
N GLN A 72 8.19 -2.52 3.61
CA GLN A 72 7.38 -2.40 4.83
C GLN A 72 5.88 -2.37 4.52
N LEU A 73 5.46 -1.75 3.42
CA LEU A 73 4.05 -1.78 3.03
C LEU A 73 3.66 -3.19 2.57
N ARG A 74 4.50 -3.82 1.74
CA ARG A 74 4.31 -5.17 1.22
C ARG A 74 4.13 -6.21 2.32
N GLU A 75 5.00 -6.21 3.33
CA GLU A 75 4.88 -7.11 4.50
C GLU A 75 3.56 -6.93 5.26
N ARG A 76 3.10 -5.68 5.40
CA ARG A 76 1.81 -5.40 6.04
C ARG A 76 0.65 -5.89 5.18
N LEU A 77 0.69 -5.66 3.88
CA LEU A 77 -0.34 -6.14 2.94
C LEU A 77 -0.46 -7.67 3.00
N TYR A 78 0.66 -8.40 2.96
CA TYR A 78 0.66 -9.86 3.13
C TYR A 78 0.05 -10.31 4.45
N THR A 79 0.38 -9.65 5.55
CA THR A 79 -0.20 -9.97 6.86
C THR A 79 -1.72 -9.80 6.85
N TYR A 80 -2.23 -8.71 6.27
CA TYR A 80 -3.66 -8.47 6.21
C TYR A 80 -4.38 -9.43 5.25
N GLU A 81 -3.85 -9.65 4.05
CA GLU A 81 -4.39 -10.64 3.10
C GLU A 81 -4.48 -12.02 3.76
N SER A 82 -3.44 -12.42 4.49
CA SER A 82 -3.43 -13.70 5.22
C SER A 82 -4.53 -13.77 6.28
N HIS A 83 -4.83 -12.67 6.97
CA HIS A 83 -5.91 -12.61 7.96
C HIS A 83 -7.31 -12.55 7.33
N LEU A 84 -7.45 -11.91 6.17
CA LEU A 84 -8.73 -11.75 5.47
C LEU A 84 -9.11 -13.02 4.71
N HIS A 85 -8.12 -13.75 4.18
CA HIS A 85 -8.30 -15.00 3.44
C HIS A 85 -8.08 -16.25 4.29
N ALA A 86 -7.68 -16.11 5.56
CA ALA A 86 -7.73 -17.22 6.50
C ALA A 86 -9.18 -17.73 6.55
N PRO A 87 -9.43 -19.04 6.35
CA PRO A 87 -10.76 -19.58 6.57
C PRO A 87 -11.18 -19.20 7.99
N PRO A 88 -12.47 -18.86 8.23
CA PRO A 88 -12.93 -18.67 9.59
C PRO A 88 -12.55 -19.93 10.34
N VAL A 89 -11.67 -19.80 11.34
CA VAL A 89 -11.35 -20.90 12.23
C VAL A 89 -12.71 -21.29 12.79
N ALA A 90 -13.25 -22.41 12.31
CA ALA A 90 -14.43 -22.99 12.89
C ALA A 90 -14.02 -23.24 14.33
N HIS A 91 -14.47 -22.38 15.24
CA HIS A 91 -14.52 -22.69 16.64
C HIS A 91 -15.43 -23.91 16.73
N HIS A 92 -14.83 -25.08 16.58
CA HIS A 92 -15.42 -26.36 16.92
C HIS A 92 -15.74 -26.21 18.39
N ARG A 93 -16.98 -25.80 18.65
CA ARG A 93 -17.55 -25.65 19.98
C ARG A 93 -17.55 -27.07 20.51
N SER A 94 -16.48 -27.44 21.20
CA SER A 94 -16.43 -28.67 21.98
C SER A 94 -17.55 -28.53 22.99
N THR A 95 -18.69 -29.13 22.67
CA THR A 95 -19.81 -29.29 23.59
C THR A 95 -19.22 -29.97 24.83
N PRO A 96 -19.22 -29.33 26.01
CA PRO A 96 -18.81 -30.04 27.21
C PRO A 96 -19.87 -31.11 27.46
N THR A 97 -19.49 -32.38 27.26
CA THR A 97 -20.27 -33.53 27.71
C THR A 97 -20.45 -33.39 29.23
N PRO A 98 -21.69 -33.33 29.76
CA PRO A 98 -21.87 -33.29 31.21
C PRO A 98 -21.33 -34.60 31.82
N PRO A 99 -20.70 -34.56 33.00
CA PRO A 99 -20.26 -35.77 33.67
C PRO A 99 -21.49 -36.64 33.98
N ALA A 100 -21.43 -37.91 33.60
CA ALA A 100 -22.44 -38.90 33.94
C ALA A 100 -22.55 -38.98 35.47
N VAL A 101 -23.71 -38.61 36.00
CA VAL A 101 -24.05 -38.81 37.41
C VAL A 101 -24.17 -40.32 37.62
N GLY A 102 -23.11 -40.93 38.15
CA GLY A 102 -23.14 -42.29 38.65
C GLY A 102 -24.17 -42.38 39.78
N GLY A 103 -25.23 -43.15 39.53
CA GLY A 103 -26.25 -43.46 40.52
C GLY A 103 -25.61 -44.11 41.75
N GLN A 104 -25.89 -43.53 42.91
CA GLN A 104 -25.66 -44.17 44.20
C GLN A 104 -26.63 -45.35 44.33
N SER A 105 -26.12 -46.49 44.78
CA SER A 105 -26.87 -47.61 45.36
C SER A 105 -26.09 -48.14 46.55
#